data_AF-A0A1F5LYH1-F1
#
_entry.id   AF-A0A1F5LYH1-F1
#
_cell.length_a   1.000
_cell.length_b   1.000
_cell.length_c   1.000
_cell.angle_alpha   90.00
_cell.angle_beta   90.00
_cell.angle_gamma   90.00
#
_symmetry.space_group_name_H-M   'P 1'
#
loop_
_entity.id
_entity.type
_entity.pdbx_description
1 polymer ?
#
loop_
_entity_poly.entity_id
_entity_poly.type
_entity_poly.pdbx_seq_one_letter_code
_entity_poly.pdbx_strand_id
1 'polypeptide(L)'
;MSAQDEFNQLVNSNRSRFATHPEDHEHNNHSDSDAQYSDEETTKNLRQRKIHDSSDEEDFSDDNMVSSRTANYHVPNTVYDANTGPKGVIADAQAFERARKKSFRRTLLNAAGFDGNGPSFGAKTRDDSPHGEASSASDDDDEARFLRKWRASRMQELQGRGHRRLSPRGRRFGSVENVDAVGYLDAIEKVTSETVVVVCIYDHKSDDSAIVEECLVTIARRQPTTRFVKLHQDIAEMDHIKAPAILAYRGGEVFATIVDVLRSIPRGRSCSADSLEDLLKLNRVL
;
A
#
# COMPACT_ATOMS: atom_id res chain seq x y z
N MET A 1 39.09 -35.13 -3.96
CA MET A 1 37.97 -35.07 -4.92
C MET A 1 37.95 -33.67 -5.48
N SER A 2 37.78 -33.50 -6.79
CA SER A 2 37.80 -32.18 -7.42
C SER A 2 36.44 -31.51 -7.25
N ALA A 3 36.39 -30.18 -7.10
CA ALA A 3 35.13 -29.43 -7.06
C ALA A 3 34.29 -29.64 -8.35
N GLN A 4 34.95 -30.00 -9.46
CA GLN A 4 34.29 -30.35 -10.71
C GLN A 4 33.51 -31.67 -10.64
N ASP A 5 33.97 -32.64 -9.83
CA ASP A 5 33.30 -33.94 -9.66
C ASP A 5 31.98 -33.77 -8.90
N GLU A 6 32.01 -32.95 -7.84
CA GLU A 6 30.85 -32.63 -7.00
C GLU A 6 29.77 -31.84 -7.76
N PHE A 7 30.19 -30.87 -8.59
CA PHE A 7 29.28 -30.14 -9.49
C PHE A 7 28.59 -31.08 -10.50
N ASN A 8 29.34 -31.98 -11.13
CA ASN A 8 28.79 -32.94 -12.09
C ASN A 8 27.80 -33.91 -11.42
N GLN A 9 28.03 -34.27 -10.16
CA GLN A 9 27.15 -35.13 -9.36
C GLN A 9 25.80 -34.43 -9.05
N LEU A 10 25.84 -33.13 -8.73
CA LEU A 10 24.66 -32.28 -8.55
C LEU A 10 23.84 -32.10 -9.84
N VAL A 11 24.50 -31.87 -10.98
CA VAL A 11 23.82 -31.70 -12.27
C VAL A 11 23.12 -33.00 -12.72
N ASN A 12 23.81 -34.14 -12.61
CA ASN A 12 23.24 -35.42 -13.03
C ASN A 12 22.09 -35.89 -12.15
N SER A 13 22.16 -35.67 -10.83
CA SER A 13 21.08 -36.05 -9.90
C SER A 13 19.81 -35.21 -10.03
N ASN A 14 19.91 -33.99 -10.57
CA ASN A 14 18.73 -33.13 -10.81
C ASN A 14 18.09 -33.36 -12.19
N ARG A 15 18.82 -33.92 -13.17
CA ARG A 15 18.28 -34.19 -14.52
C ARG A 15 17.16 -35.25 -14.53
N SER A 16 17.19 -36.18 -13.58
CA SER A 16 16.17 -37.21 -13.37
C SER A 16 14.93 -36.74 -12.58
N ARG A 17 14.86 -35.47 -12.17
CA ARG A 17 13.74 -34.90 -11.40
C ARG A 17 12.71 -34.11 -12.21
N PHE A 18 12.84 -34.08 -13.54
CA PHE A 18 11.82 -33.51 -14.44
C PHE A 18 10.81 -34.55 -14.95
N ALA A 19 10.81 -35.76 -14.38
CA ALA A 19 9.63 -36.63 -14.45
C ALA A 19 8.51 -36.02 -13.59
N THR A 20 7.31 -35.98 -14.15
CA THR A 20 6.02 -35.48 -13.61
C THR A 20 5.77 -35.79 -12.13
N HIS A 21 5.00 -34.94 -11.45
CA HIS A 21 4.69 -35.13 -10.03
C HIS A 21 3.91 -36.44 -9.85
N PRO A 22 4.13 -37.22 -8.77
CA PRO A 22 3.47 -38.52 -8.60
C PRO A 22 1.94 -38.43 -8.50
N GLU A 23 1.39 -37.26 -8.23
CA GLU A 23 -0.05 -36.97 -8.18
C GLU A 23 -0.66 -36.77 -9.58
N ASP A 24 0.16 -36.48 -10.60
CA ASP A 24 -0.28 -36.32 -12.00
C ASP A 24 -0.52 -37.68 -12.71
N HIS A 25 -0.15 -38.79 -12.07
CA HIS A 25 -0.11 -40.12 -12.69
C HIS A 25 -1.49 -40.82 -12.79
N GLU A 26 -2.51 -40.31 -12.11
CA GLU A 26 -3.85 -40.92 -12.07
C GLU A 26 -4.82 -40.41 -13.15
N HIS A 27 -4.46 -39.35 -13.90
CA HIS A 27 -5.34 -38.72 -14.89
C HIS A 27 -5.06 -39.08 -16.36
N ASN A 28 -4.31 -40.16 -16.65
CA ASN A 28 -4.02 -40.59 -18.01
C ASN A 28 -4.47 -42.04 -18.30
N ASN A 29 -5.71 -42.34 -17.95
CA ASN A 29 -6.39 -43.56 -18.40
C ASN A 29 -7.87 -43.24 -18.68
N HIS A 30 -8.17 -42.80 -19.91
CA HIS A 30 -9.30 -43.30 -20.68
C HIS A 30 -9.23 -42.78 -22.12
N SER A 31 -9.13 -43.71 -23.07
CA SER A 31 -9.16 -43.45 -24.52
C SER A 31 -10.58 -43.13 -24.98
N ASP A 32 -10.67 -42.51 -26.16
CA ASP A 32 -11.87 -42.16 -26.93
C ASP A 32 -13.12 -43.04 -26.75
N SER A 33 -14.27 -42.40 -26.55
CA SER A 33 -15.55 -42.88 -27.12
C SER A 33 -16.52 -41.72 -27.35
N ASP A 34 -17.03 -41.64 -28.57
CA ASP A 34 -17.98 -40.65 -29.08
C ASP A 34 -19.43 -40.98 -28.61
N ALA A 35 -20.19 -39.99 -28.13
CA ALA A 35 -21.57 -40.17 -27.66
C ALA A 35 -22.43 -38.88 -27.68
N GLN A 36 -23.14 -38.75 -28.79
CA GLN A 36 -24.19 -37.80 -29.22
C GLN A 36 -25.44 -37.64 -28.30
N TYR A 37 -26.19 -36.52 -28.43
CA TYR A 37 -27.57 -36.21 -27.90
C TYR A 37 -27.72 -36.10 -26.34
N SER A 38 -28.71 -35.49 -25.68
CA SER A 38 -29.85 -34.54 -25.94
C SER A 38 -30.53 -34.26 -24.56
N ASP A 39 -31.34 -33.22 -24.27
CA ASP A 39 -31.31 -31.75 -24.55
C ASP A 39 -32.31 -31.07 -23.54
N GLU A 40 -32.83 -29.85 -23.82
CA GLU A 40 -34.02 -29.18 -23.19
C GLU A 40 -33.91 -28.54 -21.76
N GLU A 41 -34.06 -27.19 -21.74
CA GLU A 41 -34.77 -26.30 -20.76
C GLU A 41 -34.64 -26.42 -19.20
N THR A 42 -34.83 -25.38 -18.35
CA THR A 42 -35.35 -24.00 -18.52
C THR A 42 -34.83 -22.99 -17.47
N THR A 43 -34.44 -21.78 -17.91
CA THR A 43 -34.59 -20.46 -17.22
C THR A 43 -33.95 -20.14 -15.84
N LYS A 44 -32.99 -19.18 -15.79
CA LYS A 44 -33.22 -17.72 -15.49
C LYS A 44 -31.94 -16.95 -15.05
N ASN A 45 -31.68 -15.85 -15.77
CA ASN A 45 -31.26 -14.53 -15.27
C ASN A 45 -29.99 -14.35 -14.39
N LEU A 46 -28.92 -13.73 -14.94
CA LEU A 46 -28.67 -12.27 -14.75
C LEU A 46 -27.58 -11.66 -15.67
N ARG A 47 -28.04 -10.88 -16.67
CA ARG A 47 -27.42 -9.63 -17.21
C ARG A 47 -25.88 -9.53 -17.34
N GLN A 48 -25.34 -9.99 -18.47
CA GLN A 48 -24.03 -9.53 -18.96
C GLN A 48 -24.19 -8.25 -19.81
N ARG A 49 -23.65 -7.11 -19.36
CA ARG A 49 -23.66 -5.85 -20.12
C ARG A 49 -22.54 -5.86 -21.15
N LYS A 50 -22.89 -6.21 -22.39
CA LYS A 50 -22.08 -6.01 -23.59
C LYS A 50 -21.75 -4.51 -23.76
N ILE A 51 -20.48 -4.16 -23.80
CA ILE A 51 -19.98 -2.91 -24.38
C ILE A 51 -19.09 -3.33 -25.55
N HIS A 52 -19.58 -3.12 -26.78
CA HIS A 52 -18.68 -2.97 -27.91
C HIS A 52 -17.91 -1.67 -27.70
N ASP A 53 -16.60 -1.70 -27.92
CA ASP A 53 -15.93 -0.56 -28.51
C ASP A 53 -15.01 -1.11 -29.62
N SER A 54 -14.99 -0.40 -30.75
CA SER A 54 -14.56 -0.93 -32.05
C SER A 54 -13.82 0.15 -32.81
N SER A 55 -12.50 0.17 -32.63
CA SER A 55 -11.59 0.90 -33.51
C SER A 55 -10.15 0.39 -33.34
N ASP A 56 -9.73 -0.51 -34.22
CA ASP A 56 -8.50 -0.27 -34.98
C ASP A 56 -8.62 -0.97 -36.33
N GLU A 57 -8.09 -0.35 -37.38
CA GLU A 57 -8.25 -0.78 -38.77
C GLU A 57 -7.35 -1.98 -39.09
N GLU A 58 -7.76 -2.82 -40.05
CA GLU A 58 -6.94 -3.95 -40.52
C GLU A 58 -5.89 -3.50 -41.54
N ASP A 59 -4.64 -3.91 -41.35
CA ASP A 59 -3.65 -4.05 -42.42
C ASP A 59 -3.15 -5.50 -42.45
N PHE A 60 -3.80 -6.31 -43.29
CA PHE A 60 -3.34 -7.64 -43.64
C PHE A 60 -2.36 -7.56 -44.81
N SER A 61 -1.09 -7.33 -44.51
CA SER A 61 0.03 -7.49 -45.45
C SER A 61 0.83 -8.76 -45.13
N ASP A 62 0.37 -9.88 -45.68
CA ASP A 62 1.04 -11.19 -45.61
C ASP A 62 2.16 -11.25 -46.66
N ASP A 63 3.40 -10.89 -46.28
CA ASP A 63 4.61 -11.30 -46.98
C ASP A 63 5.84 -11.38 -46.04
N ASN A 64 6.74 -12.30 -46.38
CA ASN A 64 8.11 -12.48 -45.90
C ASN A 64 8.35 -13.07 -44.49
N MET A 65 8.31 -14.41 -44.43
CA MET A 65 8.72 -15.23 -43.27
C MET A 65 10.24 -15.18 -42.94
N VAL A 66 10.78 -14.08 -42.39
CA VAL A 66 12.09 -14.11 -41.68
C VAL A 66 12.29 -12.97 -40.66
N SER A 67 11.74 -13.12 -39.45
CA SER A 67 12.30 -12.53 -38.22
C SER A 67 11.72 -13.13 -36.94
N SER A 68 12.22 -14.29 -36.56
CA SER A 68 11.93 -14.92 -35.26
C SER A 68 12.63 -14.19 -34.11
N ARG A 69 12.10 -13.03 -33.65
CA ARG A 69 12.62 -12.39 -32.42
C ARG A 69 11.70 -11.52 -31.56
N THR A 70 10.38 -11.56 -31.76
CA THR A 70 9.44 -11.11 -30.72
C THR A 70 8.21 -12.00 -30.73
N ALA A 71 8.04 -12.85 -29.70
CA ALA A 71 6.70 -13.34 -29.40
C ALA A 71 5.89 -12.14 -28.88
N ASN A 72 4.67 -11.92 -29.38
CA ASN A 72 3.82 -10.81 -28.95
C ASN A 72 3.32 -11.03 -27.52
N TYR A 73 4.18 -10.73 -26.54
CA TYR A 73 3.87 -10.75 -25.11
C TYR A 73 2.89 -9.63 -24.77
N HIS A 74 1.60 -9.93 -24.88
CA HIS A 74 0.54 -9.02 -24.43
C HIS A 74 0.38 -9.12 -22.91
N VAL A 75 0.65 -8.02 -22.19
CA VAL A 75 0.38 -7.94 -20.75
C VAL A 75 -1.12 -7.72 -20.53
N PRO A 76 -1.85 -8.64 -19.88
CA PRO A 76 -3.29 -8.46 -19.67
C PRO A 76 -3.57 -7.21 -18.84
N ASN A 77 -4.62 -6.45 -19.17
CA ASN A 77 -5.00 -5.22 -18.46
C ASN A 77 -5.75 -5.47 -17.13
N THR A 78 -5.76 -6.70 -16.63
CA THR A 78 -6.37 -7.07 -15.35
C THR A 78 -5.55 -6.52 -14.18
N VAL A 79 -6.17 -5.70 -13.32
CA VAL A 79 -5.46 -5.10 -12.17
C VAL A 79 -5.28 -6.14 -11.07
N TYR A 80 -4.03 -6.35 -10.64
CA TYR A 80 -3.68 -7.18 -9.49
C TYR A 80 -2.89 -6.37 -8.47
N ASP A 81 -3.23 -6.50 -7.19
CA ASP A 81 -2.47 -5.93 -6.07
C ASP A 81 -1.70 -7.04 -5.34
N ALA A 82 -0.72 -7.61 -6.05
CA ALA A 82 0.14 -8.68 -5.55
C ALA A 82 1.61 -8.25 -5.70
N ASN A 83 2.42 -8.48 -4.65
CA ASN A 83 3.84 -8.11 -4.65
C ASN A 83 4.78 -9.27 -5.04
N THR A 84 4.25 -10.48 -5.19
CA THR A 84 5.02 -11.71 -5.48
C THR A 84 4.23 -12.66 -6.40
N GLY A 85 4.93 -13.67 -6.94
CA GLY A 85 4.35 -14.68 -7.82
C GLY A 85 3.89 -14.15 -9.19
N PRO A 86 3.17 -14.97 -9.98
CA PRO A 86 2.77 -14.61 -11.35
C PRO A 86 1.96 -13.32 -11.46
N LYS A 87 1.10 -13.04 -10.47
CA LYS A 87 0.29 -11.80 -10.41
C LYS A 87 1.15 -10.56 -10.14
N GLY A 88 2.20 -10.68 -9.32
CA GLY A 88 3.16 -9.59 -9.10
C GLY A 88 3.99 -9.28 -10.34
N VAL A 89 4.38 -10.31 -11.11
CA VAL A 89 5.07 -10.11 -12.40
C VAL A 89 4.19 -9.37 -13.40
N ILE A 90 2.89 -9.71 -13.49
CA ILE A 90 1.93 -9.00 -14.37
C ILE A 90 1.77 -7.54 -13.91
N ALA A 91 1.62 -7.29 -12.60
CA ALA A 91 1.50 -5.93 -12.06
C ALA A 91 2.75 -5.07 -12.34
N ASP A 92 3.95 -5.64 -12.19
CA ASP A 92 5.21 -4.96 -12.52
C ASP A 92 5.38 -4.70 -14.02
N ALA A 93 4.94 -5.61 -14.89
CA ALA A 93 4.95 -5.44 -16.34
C ALA A 93 4.00 -4.31 -16.79
N GLN A 94 2.78 -4.25 -16.27
CA GLN A 94 1.87 -3.13 -16.55
C GLN A 94 2.41 -1.80 -16.02
N ALA A 95 3.05 -1.80 -14.84
CA ALA A 95 3.66 -0.60 -14.27
C ALA A 95 4.83 -0.11 -15.14
N PHE A 96 5.65 -1.02 -15.63
CA PHE A 96 6.74 -0.74 -16.58
C PHE A 96 6.21 -0.11 -17.87
N GLU A 97 5.17 -0.69 -18.49
CA GLU A 97 4.54 -0.11 -19.68
C GLU A 97 3.99 1.30 -19.43
N ARG A 98 3.27 1.51 -18.33
CA ARG A 98 2.73 2.84 -17.97
C ARG A 98 3.85 3.86 -17.77
N ALA A 99 4.97 3.44 -17.20
CA ALA A 99 6.16 4.30 -17.03
C ALA A 99 6.90 4.56 -18.35
N ARG A 100 7.07 3.55 -19.22
CA ARG A 100 7.67 3.69 -20.57
C ARG A 100 6.84 4.66 -21.41
N LYS A 101 5.52 4.45 -21.49
CA LYS A 101 4.56 5.32 -22.17
C LYS A 101 4.58 6.75 -21.61
N LYS A 102 4.72 6.93 -20.28
CA LYS A 102 4.85 8.26 -19.64
C LYS A 102 6.19 8.94 -19.94
N SER A 103 7.30 8.21 -19.89
CA SER A 103 8.62 8.73 -20.25
C SER A 103 8.68 9.16 -21.70
N PHE A 104 8.19 8.32 -22.62
CA PHE A 104 8.11 8.63 -24.05
C PHE A 104 7.29 9.90 -24.32
N ARG A 105 6.06 9.99 -23.76
CA ARG A 105 5.23 11.21 -23.85
C ARG A 105 5.96 12.45 -23.31
N ARG A 106 6.70 12.32 -22.21
CA ARG A 106 7.46 13.45 -21.63
C ARG A 106 8.61 13.88 -22.55
N THR A 107 9.38 12.95 -23.11
CA THR A 107 10.42 13.29 -24.09
C THR A 107 9.84 14.02 -25.31
N LEU A 108 8.71 13.55 -25.84
CA LEU A 108 8.01 14.23 -26.95
C LEU A 108 7.49 15.63 -26.57
N LEU A 109 6.89 15.80 -25.39
CA LEU A 109 6.42 17.11 -24.90
C LEU A 109 7.56 18.11 -24.70
N ASN A 110 8.69 17.65 -24.15
CA ASN A 110 9.90 18.46 -23.99
C ASN A 110 10.55 18.81 -25.34
N ALA A 111 10.56 17.89 -26.31
CA ALA A 111 11.05 18.16 -27.68
C ALA A 111 10.12 19.11 -28.47
N ALA A 112 8.82 19.10 -28.18
CA ALA A 112 7.82 20.00 -28.77
C ALA A 112 7.71 21.36 -28.06
N GLY A 113 8.57 21.66 -27.07
CA GLY A 113 8.60 22.94 -26.36
C GLY A 113 7.40 23.23 -25.45
N PHE A 114 6.58 22.22 -25.13
CA PHE A 114 5.34 22.37 -24.36
C PHE A 114 5.55 22.06 -22.87
N ASP A 115 6.33 22.88 -22.18
CA ASP A 115 6.49 22.78 -20.72
C ASP A 115 5.23 23.27 -19.99
N GLY A 116 4.39 22.32 -19.55
CA GLY A 116 3.16 22.56 -18.77
C GLY A 116 3.36 23.06 -17.33
N ASN A 117 4.46 23.76 -17.04
CA ASN A 117 4.76 24.35 -15.75
C ASN A 117 5.41 25.73 -15.96
N GLY A 118 4.58 26.72 -16.25
CA GLY A 118 5.01 28.01 -16.82
C GLY A 118 5.86 28.89 -15.89
N PRO A 119 6.70 29.79 -16.47
CA PRO A 119 7.35 30.87 -15.75
C PRO A 119 6.80 32.25 -16.13
N SER A 120 6.70 33.15 -15.14
CA SER A 120 6.56 34.59 -15.38
C SER A 120 7.88 35.15 -15.92
N PHE A 121 7.86 35.60 -17.18
CA PHE A 121 8.71 36.64 -17.80
C PHE A 121 10.15 36.81 -17.28
N GLY A 122 11.12 36.27 -18.02
CA GLY A 122 12.55 36.51 -17.82
C GLY A 122 13.35 36.48 -19.14
N ALA A 123 13.59 37.67 -19.71
CA ALA A 123 14.62 38.06 -20.70
C ALA A 123 15.24 37.04 -21.68
N LYS A 124 14.93 37.25 -22.98
CA LYS A 124 15.84 37.32 -24.15
C LYS A 124 17.16 36.49 -24.17
N THR A 125 17.27 35.62 -25.16
CA THR A 125 18.36 35.65 -26.18
C THR A 125 17.85 35.11 -27.52
N ARG A 126 18.53 35.47 -28.61
CA ARG A 126 18.32 34.92 -29.96
C ARG A 126 19.39 33.87 -30.28
N ASP A 127 19.06 33.01 -31.24
CA ASP A 127 19.89 32.61 -32.39
C ASP A 127 20.28 31.13 -32.53
N ASP A 128 20.39 30.77 -33.82
CA ASP A 128 20.96 29.58 -34.48
C ASP A 128 20.33 28.17 -34.37
N SER A 129 19.58 27.86 -35.44
CA SER A 129 19.63 26.69 -36.35
C SER A 129 19.60 25.21 -35.88
N PRO A 130 19.01 24.30 -36.69
CA PRO A 130 18.80 22.91 -36.32
C PRO A 130 19.87 21.96 -36.89
N HIS A 131 20.61 21.27 -36.01
CA HIS A 131 21.34 20.06 -36.37
C HIS A 131 20.78 18.84 -35.67
N GLY A 132 19.98 18.08 -36.42
CA GLY A 132 19.58 16.73 -36.03
C GLY A 132 20.75 15.78 -36.22
N GLU A 133 21.50 15.52 -35.15
CA GLU A 133 22.36 14.35 -35.04
C GLU A 133 21.71 13.36 -34.08
N ALA A 134 20.75 12.60 -34.62
CA ALA A 134 20.27 11.36 -34.02
C ALA A 134 21.42 10.36 -34.01
N SER A 135 22.32 10.51 -33.04
CA SER A 135 23.42 9.61 -32.80
C SER A 135 22.83 8.25 -32.43
N SER A 136 23.04 7.27 -33.31
CA SER A 136 22.60 5.89 -33.16
C SER A 136 23.38 5.16 -32.06
N ALA A 137 23.25 5.63 -30.81
CA ALA A 137 23.30 4.74 -29.67
C ALA A 137 22.21 3.68 -29.89
N SER A 138 22.55 2.40 -29.68
CA SER A 138 21.62 1.33 -30.01
C SER A 138 20.33 1.47 -29.18
N ASP A 139 19.17 1.26 -29.80
CA ASP A 139 17.87 1.28 -29.09
C ASP A 139 17.89 0.26 -27.92
N ASP A 140 18.63 -0.84 -28.10
CA ASP A 140 18.99 -1.84 -27.08
C ASP A 140 19.75 -1.24 -25.86
N ASP A 141 20.74 -0.36 -26.07
CA ASP A 141 21.50 0.27 -24.98
C ASP A 141 20.63 1.20 -24.14
N ASP A 142 19.77 1.99 -24.79
CA ASP A 142 18.87 2.91 -24.09
C ASP A 142 17.69 2.19 -23.43
N GLU A 143 17.17 1.11 -24.02
CA GLU A 143 16.23 0.21 -23.35
C GLU A 143 16.88 -0.49 -22.14
N ALA A 144 18.12 -0.99 -22.25
CA ALA A 144 18.83 -1.60 -21.14
C ALA A 144 19.09 -0.61 -19.99
N ARG A 145 19.43 0.64 -20.30
CA ARG A 145 19.57 1.74 -19.33
C ARG A 145 18.23 2.07 -18.68
N PHE A 146 17.15 2.14 -19.45
CA PHE A 146 15.80 2.38 -18.94
C PHE A 146 15.34 1.24 -18.01
N LEU A 147 15.54 -0.02 -18.41
CA LEU A 147 15.24 -1.21 -17.59
C LEU A 147 16.03 -1.22 -16.28
N ARG A 148 17.33 -0.91 -16.30
CA ARG A 148 18.15 -0.79 -15.08
C ARG A 148 17.61 0.31 -14.16
N LYS A 149 17.30 1.49 -14.70
CA LYS A 149 16.75 2.63 -13.93
C LYS A 149 15.36 2.31 -13.38
N TRP A 150 14.52 1.63 -14.16
CA TRP A 150 13.20 1.16 -13.73
C TRP A 150 13.30 0.16 -12.59
N ARG A 151 14.10 -0.91 -12.73
CA ARG A 151 14.32 -1.90 -11.67
C ARG A 151 14.86 -1.26 -10.39
N ALA A 152 15.83 -0.33 -10.49
CA ALA A 152 16.34 0.41 -9.35
C ALA A 152 15.24 1.26 -8.68
N SER A 153 14.47 2.02 -9.46
CA SER A 153 13.33 2.82 -8.98
C SER A 153 12.24 1.94 -8.34
N ARG A 154 11.96 0.77 -8.90
CA ARG A 154 10.95 -0.18 -8.39
C ARG A 154 11.42 -0.87 -7.11
N MET A 155 12.68 -1.28 -7.02
CA MET A 155 13.27 -1.76 -5.76
C MET A 155 13.26 -0.67 -4.69
N GLN A 156 13.61 0.58 -5.03
CA GLN A 156 13.51 1.72 -4.12
C GLN A 156 12.06 2.06 -3.75
N GLU A 157 11.09 1.80 -4.64
CA GLU A 157 9.67 1.93 -4.33
C GLU A 157 9.20 0.83 -3.37
N LEU A 158 9.61 -0.43 -3.55
CA LEU A 158 9.22 -1.57 -2.72
C LEU A 158 9.90 -1.53 -1.33
N GLN A 159 11.22 -1.30 -1.28
CA GLN A 159 11.95 -1.03 -0.04
C GLN A 159 11.40 0.23 0.64
N GLY A 160 11.11 1.25 -0.17
CA GLY A 160 10.44 2.47 0.24
C GLY A 160 9.04 2.21 0.80
N ARG A 161 8.24 1.28 0.26
CA ARG A 161 6.87 0.97 0.71
C ARG A 161 6.81 0.37 2.11
N GLY A 162 7.85 -0.34 2.55
CA GLY A 162 8.00 -0.72 3.97
C GLY A 162 8.12 0.49 4.92
N HIS A 163 8.55 1.64 4.41
CA HIS A 163 8.70 2.90 5.16
C HIS A 163 7.72 4.02 4.72
N ARG A 164 7.08 3.91 3.56
CA ARG A 164 5.96 4.76 3.08
C ARG A 164 4.66 4.26 3.70
N ARG A 165 4.66 4.23 5.03
CA ARG A 165 3.49 4.60 5.80
C ARG A 165 2.93 5.89 5.21
N LEU A 166 1.61 5.98 5.10
CA LEU A 166 0.91 7.26 4.88
C LEU A 166 1.39 8.20 5.99
N SER A 167 2.30 9.13 5.67
CA SER A 167 3.19 9.68 6.69
C SER A 167 2.38 10.31 7.84
N PRO A 168 2.57 9.88 9.10
CA PRO A 168 1.88 10.47 10.26
C PRO A 168 2.04 12.00 10.34
N ARG A 169 3.10 12.53 9.73
CA ARG A 169 3.40 13.95 9.58
C ARG A 169 2.27 14.77 8.92
N GLY A 170 1.31 14.14 8.25
CA GLY A 170 0.14 14.79 7.66
C GLY A 170 -1.06 14.96 8.60
N ARG A 171 -1.35 14.00 9.48
CA ARG A 171 -2.54 14.03 10.36
C ARG A 171 -2.13 14.47 11.76
N ARG A 172 -2.14 15.79 11.98
CA ARG A 172 -1.90 16.38 13.30
C ARG A 172 -3.18 16.37 14.13
N PHE A 173 -3.13 15.73 15.27
CA PHE A 173 -4.08 15.91 16.36
C PHE A 173 -3.73 17.20 17.14
N GLY A 174 -4.46 17.49 18.21
CA GLY A 174 -4.30 18.74 18.98
C GLY A 174 -5.42 19.05 19.98
N SER A 175 -6.48 18.25 19.97
CA SER A 175 -7.69 18.41 20.79
C SER A 175 -8.14 17.05 21.35
N VAL A 176 -8.96 17.08 22.40
CA VAL A 176 -9.69 15.92 22.90
C VAL A 176 -11.06 15.89 22.21
N GLU A 177 -11.35 14.85 21.45
CA GLU A 177 -12.64 14.67 20.76
C GLU A 177 -13.63 13.94 21.68
N ASN A 178 -14.86 14.46 21.85
CA ASN A 178 -15.93 13.71 22.52
C ASN A 178 -16.51 12.69 21.54
N VAL A 179 -16.60 11.41 21.94
CA VAL A 179 -17.10 10.32 21.09
C VAL A 179 -18.22 9.53 21.78
N ASP A 180 -19.11 8.98 20.96
CA ASP A 180 -20.08 7.95 21.34
C ASP A 180 -19.51 6.55 21.05
N ALA A 181 -20.31 5.49 21.19
CA ALA A 181 -19.87 4.11 20.95
C ALA A 181 -19.30 3.89 19.53
N VAL A 182 -19.95 4.48 18.52
CA VAL A 182 -19.52 4.37 17.11
C VAL A 182 -18.26 5.21 16.87
N GLY A 183 -18.24 6.45 17.37
CA GLY A 183 -17.08 7.34 17.31
C GLY A 183 -15.85 6.79 18.03
N TYR A 184 -16.04 6.00 19.11
CA TYR A 184 -14.97 5.30 19.81
C TYR A 184 -14.38 4.15 18.97
N LEU A 185 -15.20 3.33 18.31
CA LEU A 185 -14.71 2.29 17.40
C LEU A 185 -13.95 2.92 16.23
N ASP A 186 -14.52 3.96 15.63
CA ASP A 186 -13.88 4.80 14.61
C ASP A 186 -12.60 5.49 15.13
N ALA A 187 -12.48 5.74 16.43
CA ALA A 187 -11.30 6.34 17.02
C ALA A 187 -10.09 5.41 16.98
N ILE A 188 -10.32 4.11 17.26
CA ILE A 188 -9.28 3.09 17.41
C ILE A 188 -9.02 2.28 16.13
N GLU A 189 -10.02 2.05 15.27
CA GLU A 189 -9.86 1.26 14.04
C GLU A 189 -9.42 2.10 12.84
N LYS A 190 -9.99 3.31 12.65
CA LYS A 190 -9.75 4.15 11.45
C LYS A 190 -8.49 5.01 11.58
N VAL A 191 -7.47 4.50 12.27
CA VAL A 191 -6.19 5.17 12.54
C VAL A 191 -5.02 4.35 12.00
N THR A 192 -3.88 4.98 11.69
CA THR A 192 -2.68 4.23 11.29
C THR A 192 -2.17 3.39 12.45
N SER A 193 -1.76 2.13 12.21
CA SER A 193 -1.37 1.17 13.25
C SER A 193 -0.18 1.60 14.14
N GLU A 194 0.53 2.65 13.75
CA GLU A 194 1.60 3.27 14.53
C GLU A 194 1.14 4.38 15.48
N THR A 195 -0.05 4.94 15.26
CA THR A 195 -0.60 6.04 16.06
C THR A 195 -1.13 5.51 17.38
N VAL A 196 -0.81 6.21 18.46
CA VAL A 196 -1.41 5.98 19.77
C VAL A 196 -2.74 6.72 19.84
N VAL A 197 -3.77 6.04 20.33
CA VAL A 197 -5.07 6.64 20.66
C VAL A 197 -5.27 6.53 22.16
N VAL A 198 -5.45 7.68 22.82
CA VAL A 198 -5.73 7.80 24.25
C VAL A 198 -7.22 8.05 24.42
N VAL A 199 -7.90 7.14 25.09
CA VAL A 199 -9.33 7.20 25.38
C VAL A 199 -9.51 7.49 26.87
N CYS A 200 -10.10 8.63 27.21
CA CYS A 200 -10.50 8.97 28.57
C CYS A 200 -11.96 8.56 28.81
N ILE A 201 -12.17 7.61 29.71
CA ILE A 201 -13.49 7.23 30.20
C ILE A 201 -13.84 8.17 31.34
N TYR A 202 -14.90 8.96 31.20
CA TYR A 202 -15.22 10.07 32.10
C TYR A 202 -16.65 10.01 32.65
N ASP A 203 -16.86 10.62 33.83
CA ASP A 203 -18.17 10.89 34.42
C ASP A 203 -18.34 12.41 34.59
N HIS A 204 -19.46 12.95 34.09
CA HIS A 204 -19.80 14.37 34.24
C HIS A 204 -20.11 14.78 35.70
N LYS A 205 -20.36 13.83 36.59
CA LYS A 205 -20.62 14.05 38.03
C LYS A 205 -19.36 14.02 38.90
N SER A 206 -18.20 13.73 38.30
CA SER A 206 -16.95 13.48 39.01
C SER A 206 -15.95 14.63 38.78
N ASP A 207 -15.66 15.39 39.84
CA ASP A 207 -14.64 16.46 39.80
C ASP A 207 -13.27 15.93 39.35
N ASP A 208 -12.92 14.70 39.76
CA ASP A 208 -11.71 14.00 39.33
C ASP A 208 -11.65 13.87 37.79
N SER A 209 -12.79 13.62 37.14
CA SER A 209 -12.88 13.51 35.68
C SER A 209 -12.70 14.86 35.00
N ALA A 210 -13.27 15.93 35.55
CA ALA A 210 -13.12 17.28 35.03
C ALA A 210 -11.65 17.75 35.06
N ILE A 211 -10.94 17.48 36.16
CA ILE A 211 -9.51 17.80 36.31
C ILE A 211 -8.67 17.04 35.28
N VAL A 212 -8.92 15.74 35.08
CA VAL A 212 -8.20 14.94 34.09
C VAL A 212 -8.50 15.40 32.66
N GLU A 213 -9.74 15.78 32.35
CA GLU A 213 -10.10 16.34 31.04
C GLU A 213 -9.32 17.63 30.72
N GLU A 214 -9.28 18.59 31.65
CA GLU A 214 -8.53 19.84 31.47
C GLU A 214 -7.03 19.59 31.23
N CYS A 215 -6.46 18.65 31.97
CA CYS A 215 -5.07 18.23 31.78
C CYS A 215 -4.86 17.62 30.38
N LEU A 216 -5.75 16.72 29.94
CA LEU A 216 -5.67 16.10 28.61
C LEU A 216 -5.84 17.10 27.46
N VAL A 217 -6.68 18.13 27.60
CA VAL A 217 -6.80 19.23 26.62
C VAL A 217 -5.48 19.96 26.43
N THR A 218 -4.70 20.14 27.50
CA THR A 218 -3.37 20.76 27.43
C THR A 218 -2.34 19.81 26.81
N ILE A 219 -2.35 18.53 27.19
CA ILE A 219 -1.42 17.52 26.66
C ILE A 219 -1.66 17.27 25.16
N ALA A 220 -2.92 17.22 24.72
CA ALA A 220 -3.27 17.00 23.31
C ALA A 220 -2.62 18.04 22.38
N ARG A 221 -2.56 19.32 22.81
CA ARG A 221 -1.89 20.40 22.07
C ARG A 221 -0.36 20.22 21.99
N ARG A 222 0.25 19.62 23.01
CA ARG A 222 1.71 19.32 23.05
C ARG A 222 2.06 18.08 22.24
N GLN A 223 1.13 17.14 22.09
CA GLN A 223 1.35 15.81 21.52
C GLN A 223 0.53 15.55 20.23
N PRO A 224 0.78 16.31 19.13
CA PRO A 224 -0.03 16.25 17.90
C PRO A 224 0.09 14.93 17.13
N THR A 225 0.97 14.00 17.54
CA THR A 225 1.10 12.65 16.98
C THR A 225 0.16 11.62 17.62
N THR A 226 -0.44 11.96 18.76
CA THR A 226 -1.30 11.09 19.56
C THR A 226 -2.73 11.59 19.47
N ARG A 227 -3.69 10.71 19.18
CA ARG A 227 -5.11 11.05 19.17
C ARG A 227 -5.64 11.00 20.59
N PHE A 228 -6.38 12.02 21.01
CA PHE A 228 -7.05 12.03 22.30
C PHE A 228 -8.57 12.08 22.07
N VAL A 229 -9.29 11.15 22.70
CA VAL A 229 -10.75 11.11 22.69
C VAL A 229 -11.27 10.91 24.11
N LYS A 230 -12.52 11.27 24.37
CA LYS A 230 -13.22 11.01 25.63
C LYS A 230 -14.58 10.35 25.38
N LEU A 231 -14.94 9.39 26.22
CA LEU A 231 -16.15 8.58 26.15
C LEU A 231 -16.82 8.56 27.52
N HIS A 232 -18.15 8.69 27.57
CA HIS A 232 -18.89 8.68 28.82
C HIS A 232 -18.95 7.27 29.43
N GLN A 233 -18.81 7.14 30.76
CA GLN A 233 -18.73 5.82 31.43
C GLN A 233 -19.93 4.91 31.11
N ASP A 234 -21.16 5.46 31.09
CA ASP A 234 -22.40 4.73 30.80
C ASP A 234 -22.40 4.07 29.41
N ILE A 235 -21.64 4.62 28.45
CA ILE A 235 -21.51 4.09 27.08
C ILE A 235 -20.43 2.99 27.02
N ALA A 236 -19.46 3.04 27.94
CA ALA A 236 -18.37 2.07 28.03
C ALA A 236 -18.75 0.81 28.84
N GLU A 237 -19.94 0.79 29.46
CA GLU A 237 -20.38 -0.27 30.39
C GLU A 237 -19.39 -0.50 31.56
N MET A 238 -18.67 0.56 31.97
CA MET A 238 -17.57 0.49 32.94
C MET A 238 -18.01 0.79 34.39
N ASP A 239 -19.26 0.53 34.76
CA ASP A 239 -19.86 0.81 36.08
C ASP A 239 -19.07 0.26 37.30
N HIS A 240 -18.21 -0.74 37.06
CA HIS A 240 -17.38 -1.38 38.09
C HIS A 240 -16.01 -0.68 38.31
N ILE A 241 -15.67 0.32 37.49
CA ILE A 241 -14.40 1.06 37.54
C ILE A 241 -14.71 2.54 37.77
N LYS A 242 -14.13 3.13 38.82
CA LYS A 242 -14.34 4.55 39.12
C LYS A 242 -13.71 5.42 38.02
N ALA A 243 -14.52 6.23 37.34
CA ALA A 243 -14.05 7.27 36.43
C ALA A 243 -13.33 8.41 37.20
N PRO A 244 -12.25 9.01 36.62
CA PRO A 244 -11.76 8.78 35.26
C PRO A 244 -10.82 7.58 35.14
N ALA A 245 -10.86 6.92 33.98
CA ALA A 245 -9.90 5.90 33.56
C ALA A 245 -9.32 6.23 32.19
N ILE A 246 -8.06 5.89 31.94
CA ILE A 246 -7.38 6.14 30.65
C ILE A 246 -6.97 4.81 30.02
N LEU A 247 -7.41 4.59 28.79
CA LEU A 247 -7.02 3.45 27.95
C LEU A 247 -6.11 3.95 26.81
N ALA A 248 -5.02 3.24 26.55
CA ALA A 248 -4.11 3.55 25.45
C ALA A 248 -4.10 2.42 24.42
N TYR A 249 -4.46 2.75 23.19
CA TYR A 249 -4.53 1.85 22.05
C TYR A 249 -3.38 2.09 21.07
N ARG A 250 -2.91 1.02 20.44
CA ARG A 250 -2.01 1.07 19.27
C ARG A 250 -2.36 -0.07 18.33
N GLY A 251 -2.70 0.24 17.08
CA GLY A 251 -3.08 -0.79 16.09
C GLY A 251 -4.35 -1.58 16.45
N GLY A 252 -5.28 -0.99 17.20
CA GLY A 252 -6.51 -1.63 17.68
C GLY A 252 -6.39 -2.34 19.03
N GLU A 253 -5.18 -2.61 19.52
CA GLU A 253 -4.95 -3.31 20.80
C GLU A 253 -4.72 -2.33 21.96
N VAL A 254 -5.29 -2.64 23.14
CA VAL A 254 -4.97 -1.95 24.40
C VAL A 254 -3.58 -2.38 24.88
N PHE A 255 -2.67 -1.43 25.05
CA PHE A 255 -1.33 -1.72 25.60
C PHE A 255 -1.08 -1.08 26.98
N ALA A 256 -1.91 -0.13 27.41
CA ALA A 256 -1.89 0.40 28.77
C ALA A 256 -3.30 0.78 29.24
N THR A 257 -3.57 0.53 30.52
CA THR A 257 -4.81 0.88 31.22
C THR A 257 -4.43 1.53 32.55
N ILE A 258 -4.86 2.78 32.75
CA ILE A 258 -4.60 3.57 33.96
C ILE A 258 -5.94 3.84 34.63
N VAL A 259 -6.22 3.11 35.70
CA VAL A 259 -7.35 3.33 36.62
C VAL A 259 -6.89 4.16 37.82
N ASP A 260 -7.83 4.77 38.56
CA ASP A 260 -7.52 5.62 39.72
C ASP A 260 -6.47 6.72 39.39
N VAL A 261 -6.63 7.40 38.25
CA VAL A 261 -5.61 8.28 37.63
C VAL A 261 -4.95 9.23 38.64
N LEU A 262 -5.73 9.89 39.51
CA LEU A 262 -5.22 10.82 40.52
C LEU A 262 -4.37 10.14 41.61
N ARG A 263 -4.61 8.86 41.94
CA ARG A 263 -3.81 8.08 42.89
C ARG A 263 -2.51 7.57 42.27
N SER A 264 -2.48 7.40 40.94
CA SER A 264 -1.28 7.01 40.19
C SER A 264 -0.25 8.15 40.10
N ILE A 265 -0.64 9.40 40.37
CA ILE A 265 0.27 10.54 40.42
C ILE A 265 1.16 10.46 41.68
N PRO A 266 2.48 10.72 41.58
CA PRO A 266 3.37 10.66 42.73
C PRO A 266 2.91 11.50 43.93
N ARG A 267 2.94 10.90 45.12
CA ARG A 267 2.48 11.53 46.37
C ARG A 267 3.14 12.89 46.59
N GLY A 268 2.31 13.91 46.88
CA GLY A 268 2.76 15.29 47.09
C GLY A 268 2.69 16.18 45.84
N ARG A 269 2.34 15.65 44.67
CA ARG A 269 1.93 16.45 43.50
C ARG A 269 0.41 16.45 43.35
N SER A 270 -0.15 17.54 42.82
CA SER A 270 -1.52 17.61 42.32
C SER A 270 -1.61 17.06 40.88
N CYS A 271 -2.84 16.75 40.45
CA CYS A 271 -3.10 16.47 39.05
C CYS A 271 -2.98 17.78 38.24
N SER A 272 -2.07 17.77 37.27
CA SER A 272 -1.78 18.87 36.36
C SER A 272 -1.38 18.31 35.01
N ALA A 273 -1.36 19.15 33.96
CA ALA A 273 -0.97 18.70 32.62
C ALA A 273 0.43 18.06 32.61
N ASP A 274 1.42 18.64 33.31
CA ASP A 274 2.76 18.07 33.38
C ASP A 274 2.81 16.76 34.18
N SER A 275 2.11 16.65 35.31
CA SER A 275 2.14 15.43 36.14
C SER A 275 1.37 14.26 35.50
N LEU A 276 0.30 14.55 34.76
CA LEU A 276 -0.41 13.56 33.95
C LEU A 276 0.40 13.19 32.70
N GLU A 277 1.12 14.12 32.07
CA GLU A 277 2.01 13.80 30.93
C GLU A 277 3.20 12.93 31.36
N ASP A 278 3.80 13.21 32.52
CA ASP A 278 4.82 12.36 33.16
C ASP A 278 4.29 10.93 33.39
N LEU A 279 3.05 10.80 33.87
CA LEU A 279 2.39 9.51 34.10
C LEU A 279 2.14 8.75 32.79
N LEU A 280 1.73 9.44 31.72
CA LEU A 280 1.53 8.83 30.39
C LEU A 280 2.87 8.36 29.79
N LYS A 281 3.95 9.14 29.94
CA LYS A 281 5.31 8.74 29.52
C LYS A 281 5.84 7.55 30.31
N LEU A 282 5.60 7.50 31.63
CA LEU A 282 5.97 6.37 32.48
C LEU A 282 5.32 5.07 32.01
N ASN A 283 4.07 5.14 31.55
CA ASN A 283 3.32 4.02 30.97
C ASN A 283 3.61 3.80 29.46
N ARG A 284 4.60 4.49 28.87
CA ARG A 284 4.98 4.42 27.44
C ARG A 284 3.85 4.75 26.46
N VAL A 285 2.88 5.56 26.91
CA VAL A 285 1.77 6.05 26.08
C VAL A 285 2.22 7.21 25.19
N LEU A 286 3.15 8.02 25.70
CA LEU A 286 3.80 9.15 25.03
C LEU A 286 5.31 8.93 24.95
#